data_AF-A0A6G0VZB1-F1
#
_entry.id   AF-A0A6G0VZB1-F1
#
_cell.length_a   1.000
_cell.length_b   1.000
_cell.length_c   1.000
_cell.angle_alpha   90.00
_cell.angle_beta   90.00
_cell.angle_gamma   90.00
#
_symmetry.space_group_name_H-M   'P 1'
#
loop_
_entity.id
_entity.type
_entity.pdbx_description
1 polymer ?
#
loop_
_entity_poly.entity_id
_entity_poly.type
_entity_poly.pdbx_seq_one_letter_code
_entity_poly.pdbx_strand_id
1 'polypeptide(L)'
;MKIETFLVIIDTIVFQLNKRMEVYIEINNRFGFLLNLENETLESVRIQGKNLVELYHLDLETDFEEELIQFKSIVKDFPTEC
;
A
#
# COMPACT_ATOMS: atom_id res chain seq x y z
N MET A 1 -21.05 37.66 5.75
CA MET A 1 -20.60 37.03 7.01
C MET A 1 -20.94 35.55 7.16
N LYS A 2 -22.19 35.11 7.42
CA LYS A 2 -22.48 33.67 7.62
C LYS A 2 -22.12 32.79 6.41
N ILE A 3 -22.47 33.23 5.20
CA ILE A 3 -22.18 32.51 3.94
C ILE A 3 -20.66 32.37 3.72
N GLU A 4 -19.89 33.42 3.97
CA GLU A 4 -18.44 33.42 3.82
C GLU A 4 -17.78 32.44 4.81
N THR A 5 -18.27 32.36 6.05
CA THR A 5 -17.80 31.38 7.03
C THR A 5 -18.05 29.94 6.56
N PHE A 6 -19.21 29.65 5.96
CA PHE A 6 -19.49 28.32 5.43
C PHE A 6 -18.57 27.94 4.26
N LEU A 7 -18.27 28.89 3.36
CA LEU A 7 -17.34 28.65 2.25
C LEU A 7 -15.93 28.30 2.75
N VAL A 8 -15.41 29.06 3.73
CA VAL A 8 -14.10 28.78 4.34
C VAL A 8 -14.07 27.39 5.02
N ILE A 9 -15.17 26.98 5.66
CA ILE A 9 -15.27 25.64 6.26
C ILE A 9 -15.26 24.56 5.17
N ILE A 10 -16.01 24.74 4.09
CA ILE A 10 -16.03 23.78 2.96
C ILE A 10 -14.64 23.66 2.33
N ASP A 11 -13.97 24.78 2.06
CA ASP A 11 -12.62 24.78 1.49
C ASP A 11 -11.62 24.05 2.39
N THR A 12 -11.74 24.26 3.71
CA THR A 12 -10.92 23.54 4.69
C THR A 12 -11.18 22.04 4.66
N ILE A 13 -12.44 21.61 4.57
CA ILE A 13 -12.80 20.18 4.47
C ILE A 13 -12.23 19.58 3.19
N VAL A 14 -12.40 20.24 2.04
CA VAL A 14 -11.86 19.79 0.75
C VAL A 14 -10.35 19.63 0.82
N PHE A 15 -9.65 20.63 1.36
CA PHE A 15 -8.20 20.58 1.54
C PHE A 15 -7.76 19.40 2.40
N GLN A 16 -8.41 19.18 3.55
CA GLN A 16 -8.05 18.08 4.44
C GLN A 16 -8.39 16.70 3.84
N LEU A 17 -9.48 16.58 3.09
CA LEU A 17 -9.83 15.34 2.39
C LEU A 17 -8.81 15.01 1.30
N ASN A 18 -8.40 15.99 0.50
CA ASN A 18 -7.36 15.80 -0.52
C ASN A 18 -6.03 15.38 0.12
N LYS A 19 -5.61 16.05 1.19
CA LYS A 19 -4.39 15.68 1.93
C LYS A 19 -4.45 14.23 2.44
N ARG A 20 -5.59 13.78 2.96
CA ARG A 20 -5.77 12.39 3.41
C ARG A 20 -5.72 11.40 2.25
N MET A 21 -6.36 11.75 1.14
CA MET A 21 -6.37 10.92 -0.07
C MET A 21 -4.95 10.71 -0.60
N GLU A 22 -4.13 11.77 -0.66
CA GLU A 22 -2.73 11.68 -1.08
C GLU A 22 -1.93 10.70 -0.21
N VAL A 23 -2.08 10.79 1.12
CA VAL A 23 -1.42 9.87 2.06
C VAL A 23 -1.89 8.43 1.87
N TYR A 24 -3.19 8.21 1.65
CA TYR A 24 -3.71 6.85 1.40
C TYR A 24 -3.22 6.28 0.07
N ILE A 25 -3.11 7.10 -0.97
CA ILE A 25 -2.51 6.69 -2.25
C ILE A 25 -1.04 6.30 -2.02
N GLU A 26 -0.28 7.09 -1.26
CA GLU A 26 1.12 6.77 -0.95
C GLU A 26 1.26 5.44 -0.19
N ILE A 27 0.45 5.22 0.84
CA ILE A 27 0.43 3.97 1.60
C ILE A 27 0.04 2.80 0.69
N ASN A 28 -0.99 2.96 -0.14
CA ASN A 28 -1.41 1.92 -1.07
C ASN A 28 -0.33 1.61 -2.12
N ASN A 29 0.39 2.62 -2.62
CA ASN A 29 1.47 2.41 -3.57
C ASN A 29 2.65 1.64 -2.94
N ARG A 30 2.89 1.81 -1.64
CA ARG A 30 3.96 1.10 -0.92
C ARG A 30 3.58 -0.32 -0.51
N PHE A 31 2.37 -0.52 -0.01
CA PHE A 31 1.96 -1.76 0.65
C PHE A 31 0.79 -2.48 -0.02
N GLY A 32 0.07 -1.84 -0.93
CA GLY A 32 -1.16 -2.36 -1.53
C GLY A 32 -0.97 -3.68 -2.27
N PHE A 33 0.23 -3.93 -2.82
CA PHE A 33 0.55 -5.20 -3.47
C PHE A 33 0.45 -6.41 -2.51
N LEU A 34 0.66 -6.21 -1.20
CA LEU A 34 0.52 -7.27 -0.18
C LEU A 34 -0.93 -7.73 -0.06
N LEU A 35 -1.91 -6.84 -0.28
CA LEU A 35 -3.34 -7.16 -0.20
C LEU A 35 -3.85 -7.92 -1.42
N ASN A 36 -3.09 -7.95 -2.51
CA ASN A 36 -3.46 -8.61 -3.77
C ASN A 36 -2.37 -9.59 -4.23
N LEU A 37 -1.56 -10.08 -3.28
CA LEU A 37 -0.34 -10.82 -3.58
C LEU A 37 -0.60 -12.06 -4.43
N GLU A 38 -1.75 -12.72 -4.30
CA GLU A 38 -2.16 -13.90 -5.09
C GLU A 38 -2.29 -13.61 -6.59
N ASN A 39 -2.74 -12.41 -6.95
CA ASN A 39 -3.01 -12.00 -8.32
C ASN A 39 -1.85 -11.24 -8.97
N GLU A 40 -0.89 -10.74 -8.18
CA GLU A 40 0.31 -10.07 -8.69
C GLU A 40 1.23 -11.03 -9.47
N THR A 41 1.96 -10.53 -10.47
CA THR A 41 2.97 -11.35 -11.16
C THR A 41 4.21 -11.52 -10.28
N LEU A 42 4.98 -12.61 -10.48
CA LEU A 42 6.24 -12.81 -9.72
C LEU A 42 7.23 -11.65 -9.90
N GLU A 43 7.29 -11.10 -11.11
CA GLU A 43 8.13 -9.93 -11.41
C GLU A 43 7.64 -8.69 -10.66
N SER A 44 6.33 -8.43 -10.63
CA SER A 44 5.72 -7.32 -9.87
C SER A 44 6.03 -7.46 -8.37
N VAL A 45 5.82 -8.63 -7.78
CA VAL A 45 6.12 -8.90 -6.37
C VAL A 45 7.60 -8.67 -6.07
N ARG A 46 8.52 -9.10 -6.95
CA ARG A 46 9.95 -8.88 -6.76
C ARG A 46 10.30 -7.40 -6.77
N ILE A 47 9.76 -6.64 -7.72
CA ILE A 47 10.02 -5.20 -7.83
C ILE A 47 9.48 -4.47 -6.59
N GLN A 48 8.24 -4.75 -6.20
CA GLN A 48 7.63 -4.10 -5.03
C GLN A 48 8.31 -4.48 -3.71
N GLY A 49 8.70 -5.75 -3.57
CA GLY A 49 9.49 -6.22 -2.42
C GLY A 49 10.82 -5.47 -2.29
N LYS A 50 11.57 -5.35 -3.39
CA LYS A 50 12.83 -4.58 -3.42
C LYS A 50 12.64 -3.11 -3.07
N ASN A 51 11.60 -2.48 -3.65
CA ASN A 51 11.28 -1.09 -3.34
C ASN A 51 10.97 -0.91 -1.83
N LEU A 52 10.30 -1.89 -1.23
CA LEU A 52 9.97 -1.85 0.19
C LEU A 52 11.21 -2.04 1.06
N VAL A 53 12.10 -2.97 0.71
CA VAL A 53 13.41 -3.14 1.37
C VAL A 53 14.24 -1.87 1.27
N GLU A 54 14.30 -1.20 0.12
CA GLU A 54 15.04 0.06 -0.03
C GLU A 54 14.49 1.15 0.91
N LEU A 55 13.15 1.27 0.96
CA LEU A 55 12.47 2.26 1.79
C LEU A 55 12.60 1.98 3.30
N TYR A 56 12.64 0.71 3.69
CA TYR A 56 12.69 0.24 5.07
C TYR A 56 13.94 -0.62 5.34
N HIS A 57 15.09 -0.22 4.79
CA HIS A 57 16.34 -1.02 4.82
C HIS A 57 16.93 -1.26 6.22
N LEU A 58 16.44 -0.54 7.24
CA LEU A 58 16.80 -0.77 8.64
C LEU A 58 15.90 -1.82 9.32
N ASP A 59 14.72 -2.05 8.75
CA ASP A 59 13.68 -2.92 9.32
C ASP A 59 13.50 -4.22 8.51
N LEU A 60 13.85 -4.21 7.22
CA LEU A 60 13.66 -5.33 6.29
C LEU A 60 15.00 -5.86 5.77
N GLU A 61 15.09 -7.19 5.70
CA GLU A 61 16.25 -7.91 5.17
C GLU A 61 16.28 -7.89 3.64
N THR A 62 17.46 -8.07 3.05
CA THR A 62 17.69 -7.95 1.60
C THR A 62 17.09 -9.07 0.76
N ASP A 63 16.64 -10.14 1.39
CA ASP A 63 16.03 -11.31 0.77
C ASP A 63 14.50 -11.34 0.93
N PHE A 64 13.91 -10.30 1.53
CA PHE A 64 12.47 -10.17 1.74
C PHE A 64 11.65 -10.34 0.45
N GLU A 65 12.14 -9.89 -0.72
CA GLU A 65 11.41 -10.10 -1.96
C GLU A 65 11.31 -11.57 -2.38
N GLU A 66 12.30 -12.39 -2.01
CA GLU A 66 12.28 -13.83 -2.29
C GLU A 66 11.41 -14.56 -1.26
N GLU A 67 11.37 -14.11 0.00
CA GLU A 67 10.41 -14.58 1.00
C GLU A 67 8.96 -14.34 0.56
N LEU A 68 8.66 -13.17 0.00
CA LEU A 68 7.34 -12.85 -0.56
C LEU A 68 6.95 -13.76 -1.72
N ILE A 69 7.90 -14.09 -2.60
CA ILE A 69 7.67 -15.03 -3.71
C ILE A 69 7.35 -16.44 -3.17
N GLN A 70 8.12 -16.90 -2.17
CA GLN A 70 7.86 -18.17 -1.51
C GLN A 70 6.50 -18.16 -0.82
N PHE A 71 6.20 -17.13 -0.04
CA PHE A 71 4.91 -16.99 0.64
C PHE A 71 3.74 -17.03 -0.34
N LYS A 72 3.82 -16.30 -1.46
CA LYS A 72 2.81 -16.35 -2.53
C LYS A 72 2.60 -17.77 -3.06
N SER A 73 3.66 -18.57 -3.21
CA SER A 73 3.54 -19.96 -3.66
C SER A 73 2.81 -20.82 -2.64
N ILE A 74 3.07 -20.61 -1.35
CA ILE A 74 2.44 -21.36 -0.26
C ILE A 74 0.96 -20.98 -0.12
N VAL A 75 0.61 -19.69 -0.20
CA VAL A 75 -0.78 -19.20 -0.05
C VAL A 75 -1.73 -19.80 -1.08
N LYS A 76 -1.26 -20.05 -2.32
CA LYS A 76 -2.07 -20.74 -3.34
C LYS A 76 -2.46 -22.16 -2.96
N ASP A 77 -1.61 -22.81 -2.17
CA ASP A 77 -1.79 -24.20 -1.74
C ASP A 77 -2.46 -24.30 -0.36
N PHE A 78 -2.72 -23.17 0.30
CA PHE A 78 -3.54 -23.15 1.50
C PHE A 78 -4.98 -23.49 1.13
N PRO A 79 -5.56 -24.57 1.68
CA PRO A 79 -6.97 -24.83 1.50
C PRO A 79 -7.74 -23.64 2.08
N THR A 80 -8.64 -23.07 1.29
CA THR A 80 -9.71 -22.25 1.83
C THR A 80 -10.51 -23.18 2.74
N GLU A 81 -10.25 -23.15 4.05
CA GLU A 81 -11.05 -23.93 5.00
C GLU A 81 -12.54 -23.58 4.81
N CYS A 82 -13.37 -24.62 4.85
CA CYS A 82 -14.80 -24.68 4.51
C CYS A 82 -15.70 -23.61 5.14
#